data_AF-A0A0U0R3Z7-F1
#
_entry.id   AF-A0A0U0R3Z7-F1
#
_cell.length_a   1.000
_cell.length_b   1.000
_cell.length_c   1.000
_cell.angle_alpha   90.00
_cell.angle_beta   90.00
_cell.angle_gamma   90.00
#
_symmetry.space_group_name_H-M   'P 1'
#
loop_
_entity.id
_entity.type
_entity.pdbx_description
1 polymer ?
#
loop_
_entity_poly.entity_id
_entity_poly.type
_entity_poly.pdbx_seq_one_letter_code
_entity_poly.pdbx_strand_id
1 'polypeptide(L)'
;MAAGIGTMLRLDQETIYHAIGQALHLTTSTRQSRKGAISSWKAFAPAHAGKVGIEAVDRAMRGEGSPAPIWEGEDGVIAWLLAGPEHTYRVPLPAPGEPKRAILDSYTKQHSAEYQSQAPIDLACRLRERIGDLDQIASIVLHTSHHTHVVIGTGSGDPQKFDPDASRETLDHSLPYIFAVALQDGCWHHERSYAPERARRSDTVALWHKISTVEDPEWTRRYHCADPAKKAFGARAEVTLHSGEVIVDELAVADAHPLGTRPFERKQYVEKFTELADGVVEPVEQQRFLAVVESLADLESGAVGGLNVLVDPRVLDKAPVIPPGIFR
;
A
#
# COMPACT_ATOMS: atom_id res chain seq x y z
N MET A 1 15.77 -7.22 -0.21
CA MET A 1 16.66 -6.44 0.69
C MET A 1 18.06 -7.04 0.76
N ALA A 2 18.23 -8.32 1.11
CA ALA A 2 19.54 -9.00 1.21
C ALA A 2 20.48 -8.75 0.01
N ALA A 3 20.00 -8.94 -1.23
CA ALA A 3 20.78 -8.66 -2.43
C ALA A 3 21.29 -7.20 -2.53
N GLY A 4 20.46 -6.24 -2.11
CA GLY A 4 20.82 -4.82 -2.10
C GLY A 4 21.91 -4.50 -1.07
N ILE A 5 21.78 -5.06 0.14
CA ILE A 5 22.80 -4.91 1.20
C ILE A 5 24.12 -5.55 0.75
N GLY A 6 24.08 -6.78 0.25
CA GLY A 6 25.29 -7.46 -0.19
C GLY A 6 25.98 -6.77 -1.37
N THR A 7 25.21 -6.20 -2.30
CA THR A 7 25.76 -5.38 -3.39
C THR A 7 26.40 -4.10 -2.85
N MET A 8 25.73 -3.40 -1.94
CA MET A 8 26.24 -2.18 -1.30
C MET A 8 27.57 -2.44 -0.56
N LEU A 9 27.68 -3.58 0.12
CA LEU A 9 28.87 -4.01 0.84
C LEU A 9 29.93 -4.69 -0.04
N ARG A 10 29.65 -4.86 -1.35
CA ARG A 10 30.53 -5.55 -2.31
C ARG A 10 30.90 -6.97 -1.89
N LEU A 11 29.94 -7.70 -1.31
CA LEU A 11 30.12 -9.10 -0.95
C LEU A 11 30.21 -9.97 -2.21
N ASP A 12 30.83 -11.13 -2.07
CA ASP A 12 30.88 -12.12 -3.14
C ASP A 12 29.50 -12.75 -3.40
N GLN A 13 29.36 -13.38 -4.57
CA GLN A 13 28.10 -13.93 -5.03
C GLN A 13 27.56 -15.06 -4.13
N GLU A 14 28.43 -15.87 -3.53
CA GLU A 14 28.04 -17.01 -2.69
C GLU A 14 27.45 -16.53 -1.37
N THR A 15 28.09 -15.54 -0.74
CA THR A 15 27.56 -14.86 0.45
C THR A 15 26.18 -14.25 0.18
N ILE A 16 26.01 -13.56 -0.96
CA ILE A 16 24.72 -12.97 -1.35
C ILE A 16 23.66 -14.06 -1.59
N TYR A 17 24.04 -15.16 -2.23
CA TYR A 17 23.15 -16.29 -2.49
C TYR A 17 22.59 -16.88 -1.18
N HIS A 18 23.45 -17.17 -0.21
CA HIS A 18 23.02 -17.69 1.09
C HIS A 18 22.17 -16.69 1.87
N ALA A 19 22.52 -15.41 1.87
CA ALA A 19 21.71 -14.38 2.51
C ALA A 19 20.29 -14.28 1.92
N ILE A 20 20.16 -14.37 0.59
CA ILE A 20 18.85 -14.41 -0.08
C ILE A 20 18.07 -15.66 0.32
N GLY A 21 18.72 -16.82 0.31
CA GLY A 21 18.06 -18.10 0.62
C GLY A 21 17.54 -18.18 2.05
N GLN A 22 18.34 -17.72 3.02
CA GLN A 22 17.91 -17.68 4.42
C GLN A 22 16.79 -16.66 4.64
N ALA A 23 16.88 -15.47 4.04
CA ALA A 23 15.82 -14.47 4.15
C ALA A 23 14.49 -14.98 3.58
N LEU A 24 14.50 -15.65 2.42
CA LEU A 24 13.31 -16.28 1.85
C LEU A 24 12.68 -17.29 2.80
N HIS A 25 13.50 -18.23 3.31
CA HIS A 25 13.03 -19.31 4.18
C HIS A 25 12.32 -18.78 5.42
N LEU A 26 12.84 -17.71 6.02
CA LEU A 26 12.34 -17.16 7.28
C LEU A 26 11.21 -16.13 7.14
N THR A 27 10.95 -15.62 5.93
CA THR A 27 9.99 -14.50 5.73
C THR A 27 8.74 -14.87 4.95
N THR A 28 8.56 -16.15 4.61
CA THR A 28 7.33 -16.62 3.96
C THR A 28 6.23 -16.83 5.02
N SER A 29 5.13 -16.10 4.88
CA SER A 29 4.03 -16.10 5.84
C SER A 29 2.68 -16.16 5.12
N THR A 30 1.65 -16.67 5.79
CA THR A 30 0.31 -16.74 5.21
C THR A 30 -0.30 -15.34 5.05
N ARG A 31 -1.24 -15.20 4.12
CA ARG A 31 -1.95 -13.93 3.86
C ARG A 31 -2.96 -13.56 4.96
N GLN A 32 -3.07 -14.33 6.04
CA GLN A 32 -4.02 -14.08 7.12
C GLN A 32 -3.80 -12.72 7.79
N SER A 33 -2.56 -12.20 7.75
CA SER A 33 -2.21 -10.82 8.16
C SER A 33 -3.00 -9.71 7.44
N ARG A 34 -3.72 -10.04 6.36
CA ARG A 34 -4.48 -9.10 5.50
C ARG A 34 -5.89 -9.59 5.17
N LYS A 35 -6.51 -10.43 6.02
CA LYS A 35 -7.88 -10.94 5.84
C LYS A 35 -8.64 -11.02 7.17
N GLY A 36 -9.96 -10.78 7.16
CA GLY A 36 -10.80 -10.78 8.35
C GLY A 36 -10.48 -9.61 9.29
N ALA A 37 -10.28 -9.89 10.58
CA ALA A 37 -9.82 -8.90 11.57
C ALA A 37 -8.33 -8.58 11.38
N ILE A 38 -8.05 -7.57 10.57
CA ILE A 38 -6.67 -7.18 10.22
C ILE A 38 -6.00 -6.53 11.44
N SER A 39 -4.92 -7.14 11.93
CA SER A 39 -4.13 -6.62 13.04
C SER A 39 -3.03 -5.65 12.58
N SER A 40 -2.45 -4.92 13.53
CA SER A 40 -1.32 -4.00 13.29
C SER A 40 -0.11 -4.70 12.68
N TRP A 41 0.02 -6.02 12.80
CA TRP A 41 1.09 -6.81 12.18
C TRP A 41 1.22 -6.56 10.67
N LYS A 42 0.13 -6.24 9.97
CA LYS A 42 0.13 -5.82 8.56
C LYS A 42 1.15 -4.71 8.29
N ALA A 43 1.26 -3.73 9.19
CA ALA A 43 2.16 -2.59 9.06
C ALA A 43 3.63 -2.98 9.36
N PHE A 44 3.85 -3.94 10.26
CA PHE A 44 5.19 -4.36 10.69
C PHE A 44 5.82 -5.46 9.83
N ALA A 45 5.01 -6.28 9.15
CA ALA A 45 5.50 -7.43 8.38
C ALA A 45 6.60 -7.08 7.35
N PRO A 46 6.51 -5.99 6.57
CA PRO A 46 7.59 -5.60 5.65
C PRO A 46 8.90 -5.25 6.37
N ALA A 47 8.83 -4.52 7.49
CA ALA A 47 10.01 -4.14 8.29
C ALA A 47 10.64 -5.37 8.95
N HIS A 48 9.83 -6.33 9.40
CA HIS A 48 10.31 -7.61 9.92
C HIS A 48 11.13 -8.37 8.88
N ALA A 49 10.64 -8.46 7.63
CA ALA A 49 11.40 -9.08 6.55
C ALA A 49 12.72 -8.34 6.27
N GLY A 50 12.74 -7.02 6.43
CA GLY A 50 13.97 -6.22 6.35
C GLY A 50 14.98 -6.55 7.44
N LYS A 51 14.53 -6.64 8.69
CA LYS A 51 15.36 -7.07 9.84
C LYS A 51 15.96 -8.45 9.61
N VAL A 52 15.15 -9.42 9.23
CA VAL A 52 15.61 -10.80 8.91
C VAL A 52 16.62 -10.77 7.76
N GLY A 53 16.44 -9.89 6.77
CA GLY A 53 17.39 -9.70 5.68
C GLY A 53 18.76 -9.20 6.14
N ILE A 54 18.82 -8.29 7.11
CA ILE A 54 20.08 -7.82 7.72
C ILE A 54 20.77 -8.97 8.45
N GLU A 55 20.03 -9.70 9.29
CA GLU A 55 20.54 -10.85 10.05
C GLU A 55 21.06 -11.96 9.11
N ALA A 56 20.35 -12.25 8.01
CA ALA A 56 20.76 -13.23 7.03
C ALA A 56 22.07 -12.84 6.32
N VAL A 57 22.27 -11.55 6.00
CA VAL A 57 23.53 -11.07 5.43
C VAL A 57 24.67 -11.20 6.44
N ASP A 58 24.47 -10.79 7.70
CA ASP A 58 25.49 -10.91 8.76
C ASP A 58 25.92 -12.37 8.97
N ARG A 59 24.97 -13.31 9.01
CA ARG A 59 25.28 -14.75 9.14
C ARG A 59 26.05 -15.29 7.95
N ALA A 60 25.62 -14.96 6.72
CA ALA A 60 26.32 -15.40 5.52
C ALA A 60 27.75 -14.86 5.47
N MET A 61 27.98 -13.61 5.88
CA MET A 61 29.32 -13.02 6.01
C MET A 61 30.22 -13.76 7.02
N ARG A 62 29.65 -14.49 7.98
CA ARG A 62 30.37 -15.34 8.94
C ARG A 62 30.65 -16.75 8.40
N GLY A 63 30.32 -17.02 7.13
CA GLY A 63 30.53 -18.31 6.48
C GLY A 63 29.37 -19.30 6.70
N GLU A 64 28.22 -18.84 7.20
CA GLU A 64 27.07 -19.71 7.37
C GLU A 64 26.26 -19.85 6.07
N GLY A 65 25.96 -21.09 5.69
CA GLY A 65 25.08 -21.37 4.57
C GLY A 65 23.59 -21.28 4.93
N SER A 66 22.76 -21.09 3.90
CA SER A 66 21.31 -21.27 3.97
C SER A 66 20.90 -22.72 3.68
N PRO A 67 19.67 -23.14 4.02
CA PRO A 67 19.08 -24.33 3.39
C PRO A 67 19.22 -24.23 1.87
N ALA A 68 19.60 -25.32 1.20
CA ALA A 68 19.90 -25.32 -0.23
C ALA A 68 19.60 -26.68 -0.89
N PRO A 69 19.05 -26.69 -2.13
CA PRO A 69 18.51 -25.55 -2.85
C PRO A 69 17.14 -25.13 -2.27
N ILE A 70 17.02 -23.91 -1.73
CA ILE A 70 15.79 -23.48 -1.02
C ILE A 70 14.59 -23.27 -1.95
N TRP A 71 14.82 -23.02 -3.24
CA TRP A 71 13.74 -22.78 -4.19
C TRP A 71 13.20 -24.11 -4.75
N GLU A 72 14.06 -24.87 -5.45
CA GLU A 72 13.71 -26.09 -6.20
C GLU A 72 13.98 -27.39 -5.42
N GLY A 73 14.47 -27.32 -4.18
CA GLY A 73 14.69 -28.52 -3.37
C GLY A 73 13.40 -29.31 -3.14
N GLU A 74 13.55 -30.59 -2.77
CA GLU A 74 12.42 -31.49 -2.48
C GLU A 74 11.44 -30.86 -1.47
N ASP A 75 11.98 -30.25 -0.41
CA ASP A 75 11.24 -29.48 0.58
C ASP A 75 11.36 -27.95 0.38
N GLY A 76 11.56 -27.52 -0.87
CA GLY A 76 11.76 -26.13 -1.25
C GLY A 76 10.47 -25.31 -1.29
N VAL A 77 10.65 -23.99 -1.43
CA VAL A 77 9.56 -23.02 -1.49
C VAL A 77 8.61 -23.29 -2.66
N ILE A 78 9.13 -23.70 -3.82
CA ILE A 78 8.30 -23.99 -4.99
C ILE A 78 7.39 -25.19 -4.72
N ALA A 79 7.94 -26.25 -4.11
CA ALA A 79 7.23 -27.49 -3.84
C ALA A 79 6.08 -27.31 -2.84
N TRP A 80 6.33 -26.64 -1.71
CA TRP A 80 5.39 -26.61 -0.59
C TRP A 80 4.55 -25.33 -0.48
N LEU A 81 5.04 -24.20 -0.98
CA LEU A 81 4.43 -22.89 -0.73
C LEU A 81 3.86 -22.24 -2.00
N LEU A 82 4.25 -22.73 -3.17
CA LEU A 82 3.82 -22.20 -4.46
C LEU A 82 3.08 -23.26 -5.29
N ALA A 83 3.36 -23.37 -6.59
CA ALA A 83 2.60 -24.19 -7.53
C ALA A 83 3.03 -25.67 -7.60
N GLY A 84 3.87 -26.14 -6.67
CA GLY A 84 4.32 -27.52 -6.59
C GLY A 84 5.67 -27.76 -7.29
N PRO A 85 6.33 -28.92 -7.03
CA PRO A 85 7.73 -29.17 -7.36
C PRO A 85 8.05 -29.13 -8.87
N GLU A 86 7.06 -29.43 -9.71
CA GLU A 86 7.21 -29.43 -11.17
C GLU A 86 7.05 -28.04 -11.80
N HIS A 87 6.67 -27.01 -11.02
CA HIS A 87 6.41 -25.69 -11.56
C HIS A 87 7.68 -24.85 -11.73
N THR A 88 7.85 -24.24 -12.90
CA THR A 88 8.95 -23.32 -13.17
C THR A 88 8.47 -21.88 -13.21
N TYR A 89 9.06 -21.03 -12.37
CA TYR A 89 8.87 -19.58 -12.41
C TYR A 89 9.92 -18.91 -13.30
N ARG A 90 9.51 -17.96 -14.12
CA ARG A 90 10.43 -17.09 -14.88
C ARG A 90 10.54 -15.75 -14.17
N VAL A 91 11.73 -15.43 -13.67
CA VAL A 91 12.03 -14.14 -13.04
C VAL A 91 12.78 -13.26 -14.05
N PRO A 92 12.17 -12.20 -14.60
CA PRO A 92 12.86 -11.30 -15.50
C PRO A 92 13.89 -10.49 -14.71
N LEU A 93 15.14 -10.50 -15.18
CA LEU A 93 16.21 -9.65 -14.67
C LEU A 93 16.75 -8.81 -15.83
N PRO A 94 17.19 -7.55 -15.59
CA PRO A 94 17.91 -6.78 -16.60
C PRO A 94 19.15 -7.54 -17.07
N ALA A 95 19.41 -7.55 -18.37
CA ALA A 95 20.64 -8.12 -18.92
C ALA A 95 21.87 -7.30 -18.47
N PRO A 96 23.09 -7.85 -18.56
CA PRO A 96 24.30 -7.08 -18.29
C PRO A 96 24.33 -5.77 -19.10
N GLY A 97 24.48 -4.64 -18.40
CA GLY A 97 24.49 -3.31 -19.00
C GLY A 97 23.10 -2.65 -19.15
N GLU A 98 22.00 -3.38 -18.95
CA GLU A 98 20.66 -2.80 -19.01
C GLU A 98 20.33 -1.98 -17.75
N PRO A 99 19.65 -0.83 -17.92
CA PRO A 99 19.23 0.01 -16.80
C PRO A 99 18.17 -0.70 -15.94
N LYS A 100 18.30 -0.54 -14.62
CA LYS A 100 17.34 -1.04 -13.63
C LYS A 100 16.18 -0.07 -13.54
N ARG A 101 15.10 -0.33 -14.27
CA ARG A 101 13.98 0.62 -14.45
C ARG A 101 12.79 0.40 -13.52
N ALA A 102 12.77 -0.65 -12.71
CA ALA A 102 11.62 -1.01 -11.87
C ALA A 102 11.14 0.12 -10.93
N ILE A 103 12.04 1.03 -10.50
CA ILE A 103 11.64 2.19 -9.69
C ILE A 103 10.79 3.20 -10.48
N LEU A 104 10.98 3.29 -11.80
CA LEU A 104 10.19 4.16 -12.68
C LEU A 104 8.77 3.62 -12.90
N ASP A 105 8.56 2.33 -12.64
CA ASP A 105 7.27 1.66 -12.70
C ASP A 105 6.52 1.71 -11.36
N SER A 106 7.04 2.45 -10.38
CA SER A 106 6.38 2.65 -9.09
C SER A 106 5.39 3.82 -9.15
N TYR A 107 4.31 3.70 -8.39
CA TYR A 107 3.22 4.66 -8.39
C TYR A 107 3.00 5.24 -7.00
N THR A 108 2.72 6.54 -6.96
CA THR A 108 2.49 7.25 -5.71
C THR A 108 1.08 7.04 -5.20
N LYS A 109 0.96 6.91 -3.89
CA LYS A 109 -0.31 7.07 -3.19
C LYS A 109 -0.47 8.53 -2.80
N GLN A 110 -1.55 9.16 -3.23
CA GLN A 110 -1.95 10.45 -2.67
C GLN A 110 -2.61 10.21 -1.32
N HIS A 111 -3.60 9.32 -1.29
CA HIS A 111 -4.43 9.06 -0.13
C HIS A 111 -3.79 7.99 0.75
N SER A 112 -3.82 8.17 2.07
CA SER A 112 -3.47 7.10 3.02
C SER A 112 -4.60 6.07 3.01
N ALA A 113 -4.61 5.22 1.99
CA ALA A 113 -5.53 4.11 1.81
C ALA A 113 -4.85 2.96 1.04
N GLU A 114 -5.52 1.82 0.91
CA GLU A 114 -5.13 0.74 0.01
C GLU A 114 -4.95 1.25 -1.45
N TYR A 115 -4.08 0.62 -2.24
CA TYR A 115 -3.69 1.21 -3.53
C TYR A 115 -4.85 1.16 -4.56
N GLN A 116 -5.66 0.11 -4.52
CA GLN A 116 -6.81 -0.14 -5.38
C GLN A 116 -8.00 0.75 -5.00
N SER A 117 -7.92 1.52 -3.91
CA SER A 117 -8.91 2.54 -3.57
C SER A 117 -8.50 3.97 -3.96
N GLN A 118 -7.28 4.21 -4.46
CA GLN A 118 -6.83 5.56 -4.84
C GLN A 118 -7.73 6.19 -5.91
N ALA A 119 -7.91 5.50 -7.04
CA ALA A 119 -8.81 5.97 -8.11
C ALA A 119 -10.28 6.04 -7.67
N PRO A 120 -10.82 5.06 -6.93
CA PRO A 120 -12.17 5.18 -6.37
C PRO A 120 -12.39 6.38 -5.44
N ILE A 121 -11.39 6.81 -4.66
CA ILE A 121 -11.48 8.04 -3.85
C ILE A 121 -11.64 9.27 -4.76
N ASP A 122 -10.76 9.42 -5.76
CA ASP A 122 -10.83 10.54 -6.70
C ASP A 122 -12.16 10.54 -7.49
N LEU A 123 -12.62 9.36 -7.89
CA LEU A 123 -13.91 9.16 -8.54
C LEU A 123 -15.09 9.58 -7.64
N ALA A 124 -15.06 9.22 -6.36
CA ALA A 124 -16.08 9.62 -5.40
C ALA A 124 -16.13 11.15 -5.22
N CYS A 125 -14.97 11.79 -5.09
CA CYS A 125 -14.86 13.25 -5.02
C CYS A 125 -15.46 13.93 -6.27
N ARG A 126 -15.17 13.40 -7.47
CA ARG A 126 -15.73 13.91 -8.73
C ARG A 126 -17.25 13.71 -8.84
N LEU A 127 -17.74 12.53 -8.44
CA LEU A 127 -19.17 12.23 -8.46
C LEU A 127 -19.98 13.08 -7.49
N ARG A 128 -19.37 13.50 -6.37
CA ARG A 128 -20.00 14.38 -5.39
C ARG A 128 -20.60 15.63 -6.05
N GLU A 129 -19.84 16.27 -6.95
CA GLU A 129 -20.25 17.49 -7.65
C GLU A 129 -21.44 17.25 -8.59
N ARG A 130 -21.56 16.04 -9.14
CA ARG A 130 -22.61 15.65 -10.09
C ARG A 130 -23.90 15.22 -9.40
N ILE A 131 -23.81 14.54 -8.25
CA ILE A 131 -24.97 14.03 -7.51
C ILE A 131 -25.62 15.16 -6.69
N GLY A 132 -24.81 16.03 -6.09
CA GLY A 132 -25.30 17.08 -5.20
C GLY A 132 -25.77 16.52 -3.86
N ASP A 133 -27.08 16.30 -3.73
CA ASP A 133 -27.71 15.79 -2.52
C ASP A 133 -27.59 14.25 -2.44
N LEU A 134 -26.81 13.78 -1.49
CA LEU A 134 -26.48 12.35 -1.34
C LEU A 134 -27.64 11.53 -0.75
N ASP A 135 -28.64 12.17 -0.15
CA ASP A 135 -29.83 11.48 0.37
C ASP A 135 -30.69 10.90 -0.76
N GLN A 136 -30.48 11.37 -1.99
CA GLN A 136 -31.15 10.85 -3.19
C GLN A 136 -30.61 9.50 -3.65
N ILE A 137 -29.46 9.05 -3.13
CA ILE A 137 -28.81 7.81 -3.57
C ILE A 137 -29.59 6.60 -3.07
N ALA A 138 -30.09 5.78 -3.99
CA ALA A 138 -30.70 4.50 -3.70
C ALA A 138 -29.66 3.38 -3.56
N SER A 139 -28.72 3.30 -4.50
CA SER A 139 -27.64 2.31 -4.50
C SER A 139 -26.42 2.78 -5.29
N ILE A 140 -25.26 2.18 -5.00
CA ILE A 140 -24.03 2.37 -5.76
C ILE A 140 -23.41 1.01 -6.06
N VAL A 141 -23.07 0.77 -7.33
CA VAL A 141 -22.33 -0.42 -7.76
C VAL A 141 -21.00 0.01 -8.34
N LEU A 142 -19.90 -0.53 -7.80
CA LEU A 142 -18.55 -0.32 -8.29
C LEU A 142 -18.10 -1.55 -9.10
N HIS A 143 -17.97 -1.37 -10.40
CA HIS A 143 -17.40 -2.36 -11.32
C HIS A 143 -15.88 -2.22 -11.34
N THR A 144 -15.18 -3.27 -10.93
CA THR A 144 -13.72 -3.24 -10.70
C THR A 144 -13.08 -4.59 -11.02
N SER A 145 -11.75 -4.68 -10.96
CA SER A 145 -11.02 -5.94 -11.14
C SER A 145 -11.36 -6.99 -10.08
N HIS A 146 -11.14 -8.27 -10.41
CA HIS A 146 -11.23 -9.41 -9.50
C HIS A 146 -10.50 -9.12 -8.19
N HIS A 147 -9.25 -8.68 -8.31
CA HIS A 147 -8.38 -8.43 -7.16
C HIS A 147 -9.02 -7.40 -6.21
N THR A 148 -9.46 -6.25 -6.74
CA THR A 148 -10.11 -5.23 -5.90
C THR A 148 -11.40 -5.78 -5.28
N HIS A 149 -12.24 -6.46 -6.06
CA HIS A 149 -13.51 -7.03 -5.61
C HIS A 149 -13.32 -8.01 -4.44
N VAL A 150 -12.36 -8.94 -4.53
CA VAL A 150 -12.15 -9.98 -3.50
C VAL A 150 -11.22 -9.58 -2.37
N VAL A 151 -10.39 -8.53 -2.55
CA VAL A 151 -9.43 -8.10 -1.53
C VAL A 151 -9.95 -6.96 -0.66
N ILE A 152 -10.57 -5.94 -1.26
CA ILE A 152 -11.10 -4.77 -0.51
C ILE A 152 -12.58 -4.49 -0.76
N GLY A 153 -13.20 -5.17 -1.73
CA GLY A 153 -14.62 -5.05 -2.04
C GLY A 153 -15.52 -6.04 -1.30
N THR A 154 -16.80 -6.02 -1.69
CA THR A 154 -17.86 -6.92 -1.20
C THR A 154 -17.53 -8.40 -1.43
N GLY A 155 -16.82 -8.73 -2.51
CA GLY A 155 -16.44 -10.10 -2.87
C GLY A 155 -15.48 -10.77 -1.89
N SER A 156 -14.88 -10.00 -0.98
CA SER A 156 -14.06 -10.56 0.09
C SER A 156 -14.83 -11.44 1.07
N GLY A 157 -16.14 -11.19 1.22
CA GLY A 157 -16.99 -11.88 2.20
C GLY A 157 -16.66 -11.52 3.65
N ASP A 158 -15.84 -10.49 3.90
CA ASP A 158 -15.44 -10.07 5.24
C ASP A 158 -16.50 -9.10 5.82
N PRO A 159 -17.36 -9.51 6.78
CA PRO A 159 -18.39 -8.63 7.35
C PRO A 159 -17.80 -7.43 8.10
N GLN A 160 -16.57 -7.55 8.61
CA GLN A 160 -15.86 -6.46 9.29
C GLN A 160 -15.60 -5.26 8.36
N LYS A 161 -15.65 -5.44 7.03
CA LYS A 161 -15.58 -4.32 6.07
C LYS A 161 -16.88 -3.55 5.92
N PHE A 162 -17.91 -3.89 6.69
CA PHE A 162 -19.17 -3.18 6.81
C PHE A 162 -19.50 -2.85 8.28
N ASP A 163 -18.51 -2.99 9.17
CA ASP A 163 -18.66 -2.78 10.60
C ASP A 163 -18.12 -1.39 11.00
N PRO A 164 -18.97 -0.47 11.51
CA PRO A 164 -18.53 0.86 11.94
C PRO A 164 -17.61 0.85 13.15
N ASP A 165 -17.48 -0.26 13.87
CA ASP A 165 -16.54 -0.45 14.97
C ASP A 165 -15.22 -1.11 14.55
N ALA A 166 -15.04 -1.37 13.24
CA ALA A 166 -13.83 -1.97 12.71
C ALA A 166 -12.59 -1.10 12.92
N SER A 167 -11.43 -1.75 13.00
CA SER A 167 -10.15 -1.06 13.12
C SER A 167 -9.82 -0.23 11.88
N ARG A 168 -8.94 0.77 12.05
CA ARG A 168 -8.34 1.52 10.94
C ARG A 168 -7.80 0.60 9.86
N GLU A 169 -7.10 -0.47 10.24
CA GLU A 169 -6.47 -1.42 9.31
C GLU A 169 -7.50 -2.16 8.44
N THR A 170 -8.71 -2.36 8.98
CA THR A 170 -9.84 -2.98 8.29
C THR A 170 -10.58 -1.96 7.41
N LEU A 171 -10.86 -0.76 7.92
CA LEU A 171 -11.49 0.33 7.16
C LEU A 171 -10.63 0.79 5.99
N ASP A 172 -9.29 0.78 6.14
CA ASP A 172 -8.31 0.99 5.07
C ASP A 172 -8.45 -0.04 3.94
N HIS A 173 -9.13 -1.17 4.18
CA HIS A 173 -9.37 -2.25 3.22
C HIS A 173 -10.86 -2.48 2.96
N SER A 174 -11.72 -1.48 3.23
CA SER A 174 -13.13 -1.49 2.85
C SER A 174 -13.37 -0.46 1.74
N LEU A 175 -13.42 -0.90 0.49
CA LEU A 175 -13.73 -0.03 -0.64
C LEU A 175 -15.11 0.65 -0.49
N PRO A 176 -16.17 -0.04 -0.03
CA PRO A 176 -17.45 0.61 0.24
C PRO A 176 -17.37 1.74 1.27
N TYR A 177 -16.66 1.53 2.39
CA TYR A 177 -16.43 2.58 3.39
C TYR A 177 -15.67 3.76 2.81
N ILE A 178 -14.56 3.46 2.13
CA ILE A 178 -13.66 4.45 1.57
C ILE A 178 -14.42 5.34 0.58
N PHE A 179 -15.20 4.73 -0.30
CA PHE A 179 -16.01 5.44 -1.29
C PHE A 179 -17.10 6.29 -0.63
N ALA A 180 -17.80 5.77 0.40
CA ALA A 180 -18.83 6.52 1.12
C ALA A 180 -18.29 7.80 1.76
N VAL A 181 -17.18 7.68 2.51
CA VAL A 181 -16.57 8.82 3.22
C VAL A 181 -15.99 9.83 2.23
N ALA A 182 -15.30 9.38 1.18
CA ALA A 182 -14.78 10.28 0.14
C ALA A 182 -15.91 11.02 -0.59
N LEU A 183 -17.03 10.34 -0.88
CA LEU A 183 -18.19 10.93 -1.54
C LEU A 183 -18.86 12.00 -0.66
N GLN A 184 -19.00 11.75 0.64
CA GLN A 184 -19.60 12.70 1.59
C GLN A 184 -18.69 13.92 1.85
N ASP A 185 -17.42 13.66 2.14
CA ASP A 185 -16.48 14.68 2.60
C ASP A 185 -15.82 15.43 1.44
N GLY A 186 -15.91 14.90 0.21
CA GLY A 186 -15.24 15.45 -0.97
C GLY A 186 -13.70 15.38 -0.89
N CYS A 187 -13.17 14.64 0.08
CA CYS A 187 -11.74 14.45 0.30
C CYS A 187 -11.49 13.18 1.12
N TRP A 188 -10.22 12.76 1.19
CA TRP A 188 -9.77 11.69 2.07
C TRP A 188 -8.62 12.17 2.94
N HIS A 189 -8.80 12.11 4.27
CA HIS A 189 -7.79 12.55 5.22
C HIS A 189 -7.19 11.35 5.97
N HIS A 190 -5.87 11.35 6.11
CA HIS A 190 -5.12 10.21 6.64
C HIS A 190 -5.49 9.82 8.07
N GLU A 191 -6.00 10.73 8.90
CA GLU A 191 -6.54 10.45 10.25
C GLU A 191 -8.06 10.55 10.34
N ARG A 192 -8.61 11.75 10.13
CA ARG A 192 -10.04 12.06 10.30
C ARG A 192 -11.00 11.12 9.55
N SER A 193 -10.62 10.61 8.37
CA SER A 193 -11.46 9.65 7.62
C SER A 193 -11.53 8.27 8.28
N TYR A 194 -10.73 8.00 9.31
CA TYR A 194 -10.75 6.75 10.09
C TYR A 194 -11.20 6.95 11.55
N ALA A 195 -11.53 8.18 11.96
CA ALA A 195 -11.93 8.45 13.33
C ALA A 195 -13.22 7.67 13.68
N PRO A 196 -13.32 7.04 14.86
CA PRO A 196 -14.53 6.29 15.25
C PRO A 196 -15.81 7.12 15.15
N GLU A 197 -15.75 8.41 15.50
CA GLU A 197 -16.87 9.34 15.41
C GLU A 197 -17.31 9.59 13.96
N ARG A 198 -16.36 9.53 13.01
CA ARG A 198 -16.63 9.65 11.58
C ARG A 198 -17.22 8.37 11.00
N ALA A 199 -16.69 7.21 11.38
CA ALA A 199 -17.14 5.92 10.90
C ALA A 199 -18.54 5.56 11.40
N ARG A 200 -18.89 5.98 12.63
CA ARG A 200 -20.17 5.69 13.30
C ARG A 200 -21.31 6.63 12.94
N ARG A 201 -21.11 7.65 12.09
CA ARG A 201 -22.21 8.55 11.72
C ARG A 201 -23.29 7.73 11.00
N SER A 202 -24.55 7.88 11.43
CA SER A 202 -25.66 7.07 10.93
C SER A 202 -25.89 7.22 9.42
N ASP A 203 -25.71 8.43 8.89
CA ASP A 203 -25.79 8.74 7.46
C ASP A 203 -24.70 8.02 6.64
N THR A 204 -23.50 7.93 7.19
CA THR A 204 -22.33 7.26 6.59
C THR A 204 -22.54 5.77 6.55
N VAL A 205 -22.97 5.17 7.67
CA VAL A 205 -23.31 3.75 7.73
C VAL A 205 -24.42 3.43 6.73
N ALA A 206 -25.48 4.26 6.67
CA ALA A 206 -26.56 4.06 5.71
C ALA A 206 -26.07 4.11 4.24
N LEU A 207 -25.23 5.07 3.87
CA LEU A 207 -24.65 5.16 2.52
C LEU A 207 -23.68 4.02 2.22
N TRP A 208 -22.82 3.68 3.18
CA TRP A 208 -21.85 2.58 3.09
C TRP A 208 -22.53 1.26 2.77
N HIS A 209 -23.65 0.95 3.42
CA HIS A 209 -24.42 -0.27 3.14
C HIS A 209 -25.19 -0.25 1.81
N LYS A 210 -25.30 0.91 1.14
CA LYS A 210 -25.83 1.01 -0.23
C LYS A 210 -24.78 0.75 -1.31
N ILE A 211 -23.49 0.69 -0.94
CA ILE A 211 -22.37 0.51 -1.86
C ILE A 211 -21.98 -0.96 -1.94
N SER A 212 -21.94 -1.49 -3.16
CA SER A 212 -21.44 -2.82 -3.46
C SER A 212 -20.37 -2.77 -4.54
N THR A 213 -19.58 -3.83 -4.63
CA THR A 213 -18.60 -4.00 -5.71
C THR A 213 -18.91 -5.27 -6.48
N VAL A 214 -18.64 -5.27 -7.79
CA VAL A 214 -18.70 -6.46 -8.63
C VAL A 214 -17.43 -6.57 -9.47
N GLU A 215 -17.03 -7.80 -9.77
CA GLU A 215 -15.98 -8.04 -10.74
C GLU A 215 -16.50 -7.71 -12.15
N ASP A 216 -15.69 -6.96 -12.90
CA ASP A 216 -15.87 -6.74 -14.33
C ASP A 216 -14.65 -7.32 -15.08
N PRO A 217 -14.84 -8.28 -16.00
CA PRO A 217 -13.74 -8.94 -16.70
C PRO A 217 -12.78 -8.00 -17.43
N GLU A 218 -13.28 -6.86 -17.94
CA GLU A 218 -12.43 -5.89 -18.63
C GLU A 218 -11.49 -5.18 -17.65
N TRP A 219 -11.98 -4.85 -16.45
CA TRP A 219 -11.14 -4.30 -15.39
C TRP A 219 -10.11 -5.33 -14.88
N THR A 220 -10.50 -6.61 -14.77
CA THR A 220 -9.56 -7.70 -14.45
C THR A 220 -8.46 -7.82 -15.52
N ARG A 221 -8.83 -7.78 -16.80
CA ARG A 221 -7.88 -7.83 -17.93
C ARG A 221 -6.89 -6.67 -17.87
N ARG A 222 -7.36 -5.45 -17.61
CA ARG A 222 -6.50 -4.26 -17.49
C ARG A 222 -5.60 -4.33 -16.26
N TYR A 223 -6.08 -4.82 -15.13
CA TYR A 223 -5.29 -4.98 -13.90
C TYR A 223 -4.04 -5.86 -14.11
N HIS A 224 -4.17 -6.93 -14.90
CA HIS A 224 -3.09 -7.86 -15.23
C HIS A 224 -2.28 -7.47 -16.47
N CYS A 225 -2.58 -6.33 -17.10
CA CYS A 225 -1.86 -5.90 -18.29
C CYS A 225 -0.39 -5.57 -17.94
N ALA A 226 0.55 -6.11 -18.72
CA ALA A 226 1.97 -5.81 -18.59
C ALA A 226 2.32 -4.43 -19.18
N ASP A 227 1.50 -3.90 -20.09
CA ASP A 227 1.67 -2.57 -20.69
C ASP A 227 1.22 -1.50 -19.67
N PRO A 228 2.14 -0.67 -19.13
CA PRO A 228 1.81 0.33 -18.12
C PRO A 228 0.77 1.35 -18.60
N ALA A 229 0.70 1.61 -19.91
CA ALA A 229 -0.27 2.56 -20.47
C ALA A 229 -1.72 2.03 -20.46
N LYS A 230 -1.89 0.71 -20.36
CA LYS A 230 -3.21 0.05 -20.34
C LYS A 230 -3.60 -0.45 -18.96
N LYS A 231 -2.61 -0.60 -18.07
CA LYS A 231 -2.80 -1.07 -16.71
C LYS A 231 -3.70 -0.10 -15.94
N ALA A 232 -4.69 -0.65 -15.24
CA ALA A 232 -5.67 0.13 -14.52
C ALA A 232 -5.97 -0.50 -13.16
N PHE A 233 -6.24 0.36 -12.18
CA PHE A 233 -6.50 0.00 -10.79
C PHE A 233 -7.74 0.67 -10.22
N GLY A 234 -8.50 1.38 -11.06
CA GLY A 234 -9.72 2.06 -10.64
C GLY A 234 -10.99 1.27 -10.90
N ALA A 235 -12.08 1.99 -11.12
CA ALA A 235 -13.42 1.41 -11.20
C ALA A 235 -14.36 2.27 -12.07
N ARG A 236 -15.45 1.66 -12.52
CA ARG A 236 -16.66 2.33 -12.98
C ARG A 236 -17.68 2.32 -11.85
N ALA A 237 -18.23 3.48 -11.51
CA ALA A 237 -19.29 3.63 -10.53
C ALA A 237 -20.63 3.88 -11.24
N GLU A 238 -21.64 3.12 -10.83
CA GLU A 238 -23.03 3.31 -11.23
C GLU A 238 -23.84 3.71 -9.99
N VAL A 239 -24.28 4.96 -9.95
CA VAL A 239 -25.04 5.54 -8.84
C VAL A 239 -26.50 5.62 -9.26
N THR A 240 -27.36 4.80 -8.66
CA THR A 240 -28.80 4.83 -8.91
C THR A 240 -29.45 5.74 -7.87
N LEU A 241 -30.21 6.74 -8.34
CA LEU A 241 -30.99 7.65 -7.48
C LEU A 241 -32.38 7.07 -7.18
N HIS A 242 -33.03 7.56 -6.14
CA HIS A 242 -34.42 7.20 -5.79
C HIS A 242 -35.44 7.57 -6.88
N SER A 243 -35.11 8.51 -7.77
CA SER A 243 -35.89 8.83 -8.96
C SER A 243 -35.83 7.74 -10.05
N GLY A 244 -34.86 6.82 -9.97
CA GLY A 244 -34.54 5.84 -11.01
C GLY A 244 -33.49 6.33 -12.01
N GLU A 245 -33.03 7.58 -11.92
CA GLU A 245 -31.90 8.08 -12.71
C GLU A 245 -30.60 7.34 -12.32
N VAL A 246 -29.76 7.05 -13.31
CA VAL A 246 -28.45 6.42 -13.11
C VAL A 246 -27.34 7.36 -13.56
N ILE A 247 -26.52 7.78 -12.61
CA ILE A 247 -25.31 8.55 -12.86
C ILE A 247 -24.14 7.58 -12.97
N VAL A 248 -23.50 7.57 -14.14
CA VAL A 248 -22.32 6.72 -14.41
C VAL A 248 -21.08 7.58 -14.56
N ASP A 249 -19.99 7.09 -13.98
CA ASP A 249 -18.66 7.66 -14.15
C ASP A 249 -17.58 6.61 -13.92
N GLU A 250 -16.38 6.81 -14.48
CA GLU A 250 -15.26 5.88 -14.32
C GLU A 250 -13.91 6.56 -14.23
N LEU A 251 -12.99 5.94 -13.51
CA LEU A 251 -11.60 6.41 -13.44
C LEU A 251 -10.66 5.21 -13.46
N ALA A 252 -9.72 5.20 -14.40
CA ALA A 252 -8.82 4.07 -14.62
C ALA A 252 -7.64 4.01 -13.65
N VAL A 253 -7.07 5.18 -13.36
CA VAL A 253 -5.90 5.38 -12.49
C VAL A 253 -6.13 6.63 -11.66
N ALA A 254 -5.55 6.68 -10.47
CA ALA A 254 -5.70 7.82 -9.57
C ALA A 254 -5.15 9.10 -10.20
N ASP A 255 -5.62 10.26 -9.77
CA ASP A 255 -5.17 11.54 -10.32
C ASP A 255 -3.67 11.72 -10.16
N ALA A 256 -3.13 11.32 -9.00
CA ALA A 256 -1.70 11.37 -8.66
C ALA A 256 -0.81 10.38 -9.43
N HIS A 257 -1.40 9.43 -10.16
CA HIS A 257 -0.66 8.46 -10.96
C HIS A 257 0.15 9.17 -12.06
N PRO A 258 1.31 8.64 -12.52
CA PRO A 258 2.05 9.23 -13.65
C PRO A 258 1.25 9.42 -14.95
N LEU A 259 0.20 8.62 -15.13
CA LEU A 259 -0.77 8.70 -16.24
C LEU A 259 -2.13 9.28 -15.82
N GLY A 260 -2.22 9.84 -14.61
CA GLY A 260 -3.43 10.46 -14.07
C GLY A 260 -3.62 11.89 -14.54
N THR A 261 -4.69 12.53 -14.10
CA THR A 261 -5.03 13.91 -14.50
C THR A 261 -4.17 14.97 -13.79
N ARG A 262 -3.62 14.63 -12.61
CA ARG A 262 -2.74 15.49 -11.82
C ARG A 262 -1.59 14.68 -11.22
N PRO A 263 -0.65 14.18 -12.06
CA PRO A 263 0.48 13.39 -11.60
C PRO A 263 1.25 14.09 -10.49
N PHE A 264 1.74 13.31 -9.52
CA PHE A 264 2.58 13.88 -8.47
C PHE A 264 3.94 14.31 -9.03
N GLU A 265 4.22 15.59 -8.96
CA GLU A 265 5.54 16.16 -9.16
C GLU A 265 6.17 16.50 -7.81
N ARG A 266 7.41 17.01 -7.84
CA ARG A 266 8.19 17.33 -6.63
C ARG A 266 7.40 18.17 -5.64
N LYS A 267 6.66 19.18 -6.12
CA LYS A 267 5.84 20.06 -5.27
C LYS A 267 4.79 19.28 -4.48
N GLN A 268 4.07 18.34 -5.09
CA GLN A 268 3.06 17.54 -4.40
C GLN A 268 3.68 16.59 -3.36
N TYR A 269 4.87 16.05 -3.61
CA TYR A 269 5.58 15.27 -2.59
C TYR A 269 5.99 16.12 -1.39
N VAL A 270 6.48 17.34 -1.63
CA VAL A 270 6.85 18.28 -0.56
C VAL A 270 5.61 18.68 0.24
N GLU A 271 4.52 19.05 -0.44
CA GLU A 271 3.24 19.39 0.20
C GLU A 271 2.74 18.24 1.08
N LYS A 272 2.73 17.01 0.55
CA LYS A 272 2.34 15.82 1.29
C LYS A 272 3.26 15.54 2.48
N PHE A 273 4.58 15.71 2.32
CA PHE A 273 5.53 15.55 3.42
C PHE A 273 5.23 16.56 4.52
N THR A 274 5.09 17.85 4.18
CA THR A 274 4.78 18.91 5.14
C THR A 274 3.45 18.66 5.85
N GLU A 275 2.41 18.23 5.13
CA GLU A 275 1.11 17.88 5.73
C GLU A 275 1.23 16.75 6.75
N LEU A 276 1.95 15.68 6.41
CA LEU A 276 2.14 14.53 7.31
C LEU A 276 3.11 14.82 8.47
N ALA A 277 4.00 15.80 8.29
CA ALA A 277 4.98 16.20 9.29
C ALA A 277 4.46 17.28 10.24
N ASP A 278 3.35 17.94 9.91
CA ASP A 278 2.77 19.00 10.72
C ASP A 278 2.42 18.49 12.13
N GLY A 279 2.81 19.27 13.14
CA GLY A 279 2.67 18.89 14.55
C GLY A 279 3.52 17.69 15.02
N VAL A 280 4.30 17.05 14.15
CA VAL A 280 5.18 15.91 14.48
C VAL A 280 6.66 16.28 14.39
N VAL A 281 7.02 17.06 13.37
CA VAL A 281 8.39 17.47 13.05
C VAL A 281 8.44 18.98 12.98
N GLU A 282 9.38 19.60 13.70
CA GLU A 282 9.55 21.05 13.70
C GLU A 282 9.84 21.60 12.29
N PRO A 283 9.33 22.79 11.89
CA PRO A 283 9.53 23.33 10.55
C PRO A 283 11.01 23.44 10.12
N VAL A 284 11.91 23.75 11.06
CA VAL A 284 13.36 23.82 10.79
C VAL A 284 13.94 22.45 10.45
N GLU A 285 13.45 21.39 11.10
CA GLU A 285 13.88 20.02 10.87
C GLU A 285 13.31 19.47 9.56
N GLN A 286 12.06 19.83 9.24
CA GLN A 286 11.46 19.56 7.92
C GLN A 286 12.31 20.15 6.79
N GLN A 287 12.71 21.43 6.92
CA GLN A 287 13.57 22.11 5.94
C GLN A 287 14.95 21.45 5.83
N ARG A 288 15.57 21.09 6.96
CA ARG A 288 16.86 20.37 6.99
C ARG A 288 16.74 19.04 6.24
N PHE A 289 15.73 18.23 6.55
CA PHE A 289 15.51 16.95 5.88
C PHE A 289 15.30 17.11 4.37
N LEU A 290 14.46 18.07 3.97
CA LEU A 290 14.20 18.34 2.55
C LEU A 290 15.48 18.75 1.80
N ALA A 291 16.32 19.58 2.41
CA ALA A 291 17.61 19.97 1.83
C ALA A 291 18.53 18.75 1.61
N VAL A 292 18.58 17.83 2.59
CA VAL A 292 19.36 16.58 2.44
C VAL A 292 18.80 15.67 1.35
N VAL A 293 17.47 15.57 1.23
CA VAL A 293 16.82 14.81 0.14
C VAL A 293 17.14 15.41 -1.22
N GLU A 294 17.20 16.74 -1.34
CA GLU A 294 17.54 17.43 -2.59
C GLU A 294 18.99 17.24 -2.99
N SER A 295 19.90 17.14 -2.02
CA SER A 295 21.31 16.86 -2.25
C SER A 295 21.65 15.36 -2.31
N LEU A 296 20.66 14.46 -2.35
CA LEU A 296 20.89 13.00 -2.20
C LEU A 296 21.93 12.43 -3.16
N ALA A 297 21.94 12.90 -4.41
CA ALA A 297 22.89 12.46 -5.43
C ALA A 297 24.35 12.85 -5.13
N ASP A 298 24.53 13.94 -4.38
CA ASP A 298 25.82 14.56 -4.07
C ASP A 298 26.23 14.34 -2.61
N LEU A 299 25.51 13.50 -1.85
CA LEU A 299 25.81 13.25 -0.44
C LEU A 299 27.16 12.55 -0.27
N GLU A 300 28.00 13.13 0.58
CA GLU A 300 29.26 12.53 0.98
C GLU A 300 29.07 11.28 1.86
N SER A 301 30.10 10.43 1.90
CA SER A 301 30.13 9.28 2.81
C SER A 301 29.94 9.73 4.26
N GLY A 302 29.10 9.02 5.02
CA GLY A 302 28.75 9.37 6.39
C GLY A 302 27.62 10.38 6.54
N ALA A 303 27.22 11.08 5.47
CA ALA A 303 26.13 12.06 5.51
C ALA A 303 24.72 11.44 5.41
N VAL A 304 24.62 10.15 5.04
CA VAL A 304 23.35 9.40 4.92
C VAL A 304 22.50 9.45 6.19
N GLY A 305 23.13 9.58 7.36
CA GLY A 305 22.43 9.75 8.64
C GLY A 305 21.48 10.96 8.66
N GLY A 306 21.76 11.99 7.85
CA GLY A 306 20.89 13.16 7.70
C GLY A 306 19.54 12.87 7.06
N LEU A 307 19.33 11.71 6.44
CA LEU A 307 18.02 11.26 5.94
C LEU A 307 17.10 10.75 7.05
N ASN A 308 17.59 10.61 8.29
CA ASN A 308 16.73 10.35 9.43
C ASN A 308 16.10 11.66 9.88
N VAL A 309 14.78 11.67 10.02
CA VAL A 309 14.02 12.80 10.54
C VAL A 309 13.99 12.74 12.06
N LEU A 310 14.18 13.88 12.72
CA LEU A 310 14.04 14.01 14.16
C LEU A 310 12.60 14.40 14.50
N VAL A 311 11.95 13.59 15.33
CA VAL A 311 10.61 13.88 15.86
C VAL A 311 10.73 14.83 17.04
N ASP A 312 9.80 15.78 17.18
CA ASP A 312 9.73 16.66 18.34
C ASP A 312 9.56 15.82 19.63
N PRO A 313 10.46 15.94 20.63
CA PRO A 313 10.35 15.22 21.89
C PRO A 313 8.99 15.38 22.58
N ARG A 314 8.33 16.54 22.44
CA ARG A 314 6.99 16.80 23.02
C ARG A 314 5.90 15.93 22.40
N VAL A 315 6.12 15.43 21.19
CA VAL A 315 5.23 14.48 20.51
C VAL A 315 5.47 13.08 21.06
N LEU A 316 6.73 12.72 21.27
CA LEU A 316 7.12 11.45 21.90
C LEU A 316 6.60 11.37 23.35
N ASP A 317 6.63 12.47 24.09
CA ASP A 317 6.10 12.55 25.46
C ASP A 317 4.59 12.33 25.55
N LYS A 318 3.85 12.57 24.46
CA LYS A 318 2.41 12.33 24.35
C LYS A 318 2.08 10.94 23.81
N ALA A 319 3.08 10.17 23.38
CA ALA A 319 2.85 8.85 22.84
C ALA A 319 2.21 7.96 23.92
N PRO A 320 1.29 7.06 23.53
CA PRO A 320 0.67 6.15 24.49
C PRO A 320 1.74 5.29 25.17
N VAL A 321 1.62 5.12 26.48
CA VAL A 321 2.48 4.19 27.23
C VAL A 321 2.11 2.76 26.81
N ILE A 322 3.02 2.10 26.10
CA ILE A 322 2.88 0.71 25.69
C ILE A 322 3.47 -0.18 26.80
N PRO A 323 2.82 -1.30 27.17
CA PRO A 323 3.39 -2.24 28.14
C PRO A 323 4.79 -2.71 27.75
N PRO A 324 5.71 -2.89 28.71
CA PRO A 324 7.08 -3.32 28.40
C PRO A 324 7.10 -4.74 27.84
N GLY A 325 7.96 -4.96 26.84
CA GLY A 325 8.27 -6.30 26.31
C GLY A 325 9.48 -6.94 27.00
N ILE A 326 9.95 -8.05 26.42
CA ILE A 326 11.15 -8.77 26.89
C ILE A 326 12.46 -8.05 26.52
N PHE A 327 12.43 -7.16 25.53
CA PHE A 327 13.54 -6.28 25.17
C PHE A 327 13.34 -4.96 25.91
N ARG A 328 14.23 -4.67 26.86
CA ARG A 328 14.28 -3.41 27.61
C ARG A 328 15.52 -2.62 27.20
#